data_AF-A0A031LN08-F1
#
_entry.id   AF-A0A031LN08-F1
#
_cell.length_a   1.000
_cell.length_b   1.000
_cell.length_c   1.000
_cell.angle_alpha   90.00
_cell.angle_beta   90.00
_cell.angle_gamma   90.00
#
_symmetry.space_group_name_H-M   'P 1'
#
loop_
_entity.id
_entity.type
_entity.pdbx_description
1 polymer ?
#
loop_
_entity_poly.entity_id
_entity_poly.type
_entity_poly.pdbx_seq_one_letter_code
_entity_poly.pdbx_strand_id
1 'polypeptide(L)'
;MSYIDLLAWIVENRSKIIGCRIDNIYSVGNLENLFLLRIHCKDGDKSLILEPGVRIHLTKYEREKTLSNKAKILRELIRDRIINDISAVNEERIVKILLSDGKELILELLPRGLLVITDNGKIKFSTQYKEFKDRIIKPGLQYILPPQKGGRSDSLGVPKEILQALGITQNNLDDVKSKVEDLKEKIIEGKITPCLKTGQTFMPIRFDDCIEKNTFNDAIDDYFIEIEKDQFTENTSQELANKRGKIEKTIENIEKTIDEYNKKAEELRKIGKILMENYVYVENVLKSGNRKMNISDIVIELNPRLSAIGNSSMYFDMAKEYAQKAKRAEEKLNEMKQKLVKIDQEMTQTKGGTSLTIRKKEWYEKYRWSITRNNYVVIAGRDVDQNESLVRKILQDNDIYMHADIQGAATTIIKDPKGITEEDLNDAAKIAASYSKAWKSGLGAVDVFWVYGSQVSKSPPTGEYLPKGSFMIYGKKNFIRNVKLDLAIGLEVSDNIRVIVGSEESIKEKSASYAVIAPGEEFERTADRLGRILSQAYELGTINQLRDEIIKILPGNSKILKVINNNKGRNEKQ
;
A
#
# COMPACT_ATOMS: atom_id res chain seq x y z
N MET A 1 2.96 -22.66 7.92
CA MET A 1 1.79 -23.00 8.76
C MET A 1 1.50 -24.49 8.65
N SER A 2 1.66 -25.22 9.76
CA SER A 2 1.29 -26.63 9.93
C SER A 2 -0.22 -26.77 10.15
N TYR A 3 -0.72 -28.01 10.25
CA TYR A 3 -2.12 -28.24 10.64
C TYR A 3 -2.40 -27.80 12.09
N ILE A 4 -1.46 -28.05 13.00
CA ILE A 4 -1.55 -27.63 14.41
C ILE A 4 -1.62 -26.10 14.51
N ASP A 5 -0.81 -25.38 13.72
CA ASP A 5 -0.89 -23.93 13.64
C ASP A 5 -2.26 -23.48 13.12
N LEU A 6 -2.76 -24.13 12.06
CA LEU A 6 -4.06 -23.78 11.50
C LEU A 6 -5.19 -24.00 12.51
N LEU A 7 -5.18 -25.11 13.24
CA LEU A 7 -6.14 -25.43 14.29
C LEU A 7 -6.12 -24.35 15.38
N ALA A 8 -4.93 -24.02 15.90
CA ALA A 8 -4.77 -22.98 16.91
C ALA A 8 -5.28 -21.62 16.42
N TRP A 9 -4.96 -21.25 15.18
CA TRP A 9 -5.44 -20.01 14.59
C TRP A 9 -6.96 -19.97 14.44
N ILE A 10 -7.60 -21.07 14.01
CA ILE A 10 -9.06 -21.17 13.89
C ILE A 10 -9.73 -21.05 15.26
N VAL A 11 -9.25 -21.79 16.28
CA VAL A 11 -9.80 -21.72 17.64
C VAL A 11 -9.77 -20.29 18.17
N GLU A 12 -8.66 -19.58 17.97
CA GLU A 12 -8.49 -18.22 18.46
C GLU A 12 -9.32 -17.17 17.69
N ASN A 13 -9.58 -17.37 16.39
CA ASN A 13 -10.09 -16.30 15.51
C ASN A 13 -11.46 -16.58 14.88
N ARG A 14 -12.00 -17.80 14.95
CA ARG A 14 -13.29 -18.16 14.35
C ARG A 14 -14.43 -17.25 14.82
N SER A 15 -14.57 -17.04 16.12
CA SER A 15 -15.60 -16.16 16.71
C SER A 15 -15.45 -14.68 16.33
N LYS A 16 -14.23 -14.25 15.99
CA LYS A 16 -13.93 -12.86 15.58
C LYS A 16 -14.26 -12.58 14.12
N ILE A 17 -14.43 -13.62 13.30
CA ILE A 17 -14.60 -13.56 11.84
C ILE A 17 -16.04 -13.91 11.42
N ILE A 18 -16.67 -14.86 12.10
CA ILE A 18 -18.06 -15.24 11.82
C ILE A 18 -18.98 -14.03 12.01
N GLY A 19 -19.90 -13.85 11.05
CA GLY A 19 -20.83 -12.73 11.02
C GLY A 19 -20.25 -11.43 10.45
N CYS A 20 -18.96 -11.39 10.10
CA CYS A 20 -18.39 -10.24 9.42
C CYS A 20 -18.79 -10.22 7.94
N ARG A 21 -19.08 -9.03 7.40
CA ARG A 21 -19.35 -8.80 5.98
C ARG A 21 -18.04 -8.57 5.24
N ILE A 22 -17.87 -9.21 4.10
CA ILE A 22 -16.74 -8.95 3.21
C ILE A 22 -16.95 -7.60 2.53
N ASP A 23 -16.12 -6.62 2.88
CA ASP A 23 -16.17 -5.29 2.29
C ASP A 23 -15.43 -5.24 0.95
N ASN A 24 -14.20 -5.77 0.94
CA ASN A 24 -13.36 -5.72 -0.25
C ASN A 24 -12.22 -6.74 -0.20
N ILE A 25 -11.62 -7.04 -1.36
CA ILE A 25 -10.41 -7.84 -1.50
C ILE A 25 -9.40 -7.12 -2.41
N TYR A 26 -8.13 -7.19 -2.03
CA TYR A 26 -7.00 -6.57 -2.73
C TYR A 26 -5.88 -7.58 -2.92
N SER A 27 -5.02 -7.33 -3.91
CA SER A 27 -3.68 -7.89 -3.92
C SER A 27 -2.75 -7.01 -3.09
N VAL A 28 -1.67 -7.60 -2.56
CA VAL A 28 -0.67 -6.87 -1.78
C VAL A 28 0.51 -6.49 -2.67
N GLY A 29 0.64 -5.21 -2.97
CA GLY A 29 1.81 -4.67 -3.67
C GLY A 29 2.21 -5.45 -4.93
N ASN A 30 3.49 -5.80 -5.00
CA ASN A 30 4.11 -6.67 -6.00
C ASN A 30 4.30 -8.12 -5.50
N LEU A 31 3.65 -8.52 -4.40
CA LEU A 31 3.75 -9.87 -3.86
C LEU A 31 2.75 -10.80 -4.56
N GLU A 32 3.26 -11.87 -5.16
CA GLU A 32 2.43 -12.79 -5.92
C GLU A 32 1.51 -13.62 -5.03
N ASN A 33 0.23 -13.73 -5.42
CA ASN A 33 -0.79 -14.55 -4.76
C ASN A 33 -1.03 -14.24 -3.26
N LEU A 34 -0.58 -13.08 -2.78
CA LEU A 34 -0.93 -12.57 -1.47
C LEU A 34 -2.17 -11.66 -1.56
N PHE A 35 -3.25 -12.07 -0.90
CA PHE A 35 -4.52 -11.34 -0.91
C PHE A 35 -4.87 -10.78 0.47
N LEU A 36 -5.39 -9.55 0.48
CA LEU A 36 -5.88 -8.86 1.67
C LEU A 36 -7.41 -8.72 1.58
N LEU A 37 -8.13 -9.50 2.36
CA LEU A 37 -9.59 -9.47 2.49
C LEU A 37 -9.98 -8.52 3.63
N ARG A 38 -10.61 -7.39 3.31
CA ARG A 38 -11.19 -6.48 4.30
C ARG A 38 -12.59 -6.94 4.69
N ILE A 39 -12.79 -7.10 5.99
CA ILE A 39 -14.05 -7.54 6.57
C ILE A 39 -14.54 -6.51 7.59
N HIS A 40 -15.83 -6.20 7.52
CA HIS A 40 -16.52 -5.30 8.43
C HIS A 40 -17.26 -6.13 9.47
N CYS A 41 -16.88 -5.96 10.74
CA CYS A 41 -17.45 -6.69 11.87
C CYS A 41 -18.10 -5.71 12.87
N LYS A 42 -18.96 -6.21 13.77
CA LYS A 42 -19.63 -5.39 14.81
C LYS A 42 -18.65 -4.71 15.77
N ASP A 43 -17.48 -5.31 15.97
CA ASP A 43 -16.40 -4.84 16.83
C ASP A 43 -15.34 -4.01 16.08
N GLY A 44 -15.51 -3.83 14.77
CA GLY A 44 -14.67 -2.99 13.92
C GLY A 44 -14.15 -3.70 12.67
N ASP A 45 -13.55 -2.92 11.78
CA ASP A 45 -12.95 -3.44 10.54
C ASP A 45 -11.70 -4.26 10.84
N LYS A 46 -11.59 -5.40 10.18
CA LYS A 46 -10.41 -6.28 10.23
C LYS A 46 -9.89 -6.54 8.82
N SER A 47 -8.62 -6.94 8.72
CA SER A 47 -8.01 -7.33 7.45
C SER A 47 -7.45 -8.74 7.60
N LEU A 48 -7.86 -9.65 6.72
CA LEU A 48 -7.49 -11.06 6.69
C LEU A 48 -6.55 -11.30 5.51
N ILE A 49 -5.37 -11.84 5.79
CA ILE A 49 -4.40 -12.28 4.80
C ILE A 49 -4.77 -13.69 4.34
N LEU A 50 -4.79 -13.89 3.03
CA LEU A 50 -4.96 -15.17 2.37
C LEU A 50 -3.77 -15.37 1.42
N GLU A 51 -2.91 -16.33 1.73
CA GLU A 51 -1.76 -16.68 0.89
C GLU A 51 -1.79 -18.18 0.59
N PRO A 52 -2.23 -18.57 -0.62
CA PRO A 52 -2.30 -19.98 -1.03
C PRO A 52 -0.95 -20.67 -0.88
N GLY A 53 -0.99 -21.84 -0.24
CA GLY A 53 0.17 -22.67 0.04
C GLY A 53 1.03 -22.24 1.22
N VAL A 54 0.69 -21.13 1.90
CA VAL A 54 1.54 -20.55 2.95
C VAL A 54 0.80 -20.31 4.25
N ARG A 55 -0.20 -19.41 4.27
CA ARG A 55 -0.84 -18.94 5.53
C ARG A 55 -2.23 -18.33 5.36
N ILE A 56 -2.92 -18.24 6.50
CA ILE A 56 -4.09 -17.38 6.73
C ILE A 56 -3.92 -16.71 8.10
N HIS A 57 -4.11 -15.40 8.19
CA HIS A 57 -4.12 -14.71 9.50
C HIS A 57 -4.75 -13.33 9.42
N LEU A 58 -5.23 -12.79 10.55
CA LEU A 58 -5.62 -11.38 10.65
C LEU A 58 -4.35 -10.54 10.78
N THR A 59 -4.33 -9.38 10.14
CA THR A 59 -3.15 -8.51 10.20
C THR A 59 -3.42 -7.15 10.80
N LYS A 60 -2.47 -6.68 11.62
CA LYS A 60 -2.42 -5.31 12.17
C LYS A 60 -1.53 -4.38 11.34
N TYR A 61 -0.87 -4.88 10.31
CA TYR A 61 0.00 -4.08 9.43
C TYR A 61 -0.77 -3.54 8.21
N GLU A 62 -0.57 -2.27 7.89
CA GLU A 62 -0.99 -1.73 6.60
C GLU A 62 -0.01 -2.20 5.52
N ARG A 63 -0.56 -2.46 4.33
CA ARG A 63 0.17 -2.91 3.14
C ARG A 63 -0.21 -2.07 1.94
N GLU A 64 0.64 -2.04 0.92
CA GLU A 64 0.25 -1.54 -0.40
C GLU A 64 -0.91 -2.37 -0.96
N LYS A 65 -1.99 -1.71 -1.36
CA LYS A 65 -3.15 -2.39 -1.95
C LYS A 65 -3.13 -2.17 -3.44
N THR A 66 -2.99 -3.26 -4.19
CA THR A 66 -3.08 -3.27 -5.64
C THR A 66 -4.33 -4.03 -6.08
N LEU A 67 -4.78 -3.78 -7.30
CA LEU A 67 -5.98 -4.43 -7.85
C LEU A 67 -5.63 -5.27 -9.07
N SER A 68 -5.12 -6.48 -8.82
CA SER A 68 -4.85 -7.46 -9.86
C SER A 68 -6.14 -7.98 -10.49
N ASN A 69 -6.05 -8.56 -11.69
CA ASN A 69 -7.20 -9.20 -12.35
C ASN A 69 -7.80 -10.32 -11.50
N LYS A 70 -6.97 -11.10 -10.78
CA LYS A 70 -7.44 -12.13 -9.83
C LYS A 70 -8.24 -11.51 -8.69
N ALA A 71 -7.75 -10.41 -8.11
CA ALA A 71 -8.46 -9.70 -7.05
C ALA A 71 -9.78 -9.09 -7.54
N LYS A 72 -9.86 -8.61 -8.78
CA LYS A 72 -11.12 -8.13 -9.39
C LYS A 72 -12.17 -9.24 -9.48
N ILE A 73 -11.79 -10.40 -10.00
CA ILE A 73 -12.71 -11.56 -10.13
C ILE A 73 -13.14 -12.05 -8.74
N LEU A 74 -12.20 -12.21 -7.81
CA LEU A 74 -12.52 -12.57 -6.42
C LEU A 74 -13.53 -11.59 -5.82
N ARG A 75 -13.29 -10.28 -5.98
CA ARG A 75 -14.17 -9.20 -5.49
C ARG A 75 -15.58 -9.33 -6.04
N GLU A 76 -15.74 -9.56 -7.34
CA GLU A 76 -17.06 -9.76 -7.96
C GLU A 76 -17.80 -10.97 -7.39
N LEU A 77 -17.08 -12.02 -6.99
CA LEU A 77 -17.68 -13.26 -6.49
C LEU A 77 -18.07 -13.23 -5.01
N ILE A 78 -17.35 -12.49 -4.15
CA ILE A 78 -17.49 -12.60 -2.69
C ILE A 78 -17.88 -11.31 -1.97
N ARG A 79 -17.85 -10.16 -2.65
CA ARG A 79 -18.15 -8.87 -2.02
C ARG A 79 -19.57 -8.84 -1.46
N ASP A 80 -19.73 -8.14 -0.33
CA ASP A 80 -20.99 -7.98 0.41
C ASP A 80 -21.59 -9.28 0.98
N ARG A 81 -20.88 -10.40 0.86
CA ARG A 81 -21.27 -11.66 1.51
C ARG A 81 -20.84 -11.66 2.97
N ILE A 82 -21.63 -12.34 3.79
CA ILE A 82 -21.33 -12.53 5.21
C ILE A 82 -20.62 -13.89 5.36
N ILE A 83 -19.60 -13.93 6.22
CA ILE A 83 -18.91 -15.16 6.58
C ILE A 83 -19.76 -15.91 7.61
N ASN A 84 -20.33 -17.04 7.21
CA ASN A 84 -21.17 -17.88 8.07
C ASN A 84 -20.35 -18.86 8.91
N ASP A 85 -19.30 -19.43 8.33
CA ASP A 85 -18.42 -20.38 9.02
C ASP A 85 -16.99 -20.30 8.49
N ILE A 86 -16.04 -20.70 9.34
CA ILE A 86 -14.65 -20.97 8.98
C ILE A 86 -14.19 -22.24 9.70
N SER A 87 -13.72 -23.22 8.93
CA SER A 87 -13.34 -24.54 9.44
C SER A 87 -12.16 -25.13 8.66
N ALA A 88 -11.39 -26.00 9.32
CA ALA A 88 -10.40 -26.84 8.67
C ALA A 88 -11.08 -28.09 8.10
N VAL A 89 -10.55 -28.62 7.00
CA VAL A 89 -11.13 -29.77 6.29
C VAL A 89 -10.27 -31.02 6.51
N ASN A 90 -10.86 -32.11 6.99
CA ASN A 90 -10.27 -33.46 7.06
C ASN A 90 -8.89 -33.56 7.74
N GLU A 91 -8.65 -32.75 8.78
CA GLU A 91 -7.33 -32.64 9.44
C GLU A 91 -6.17 -32.28 8.49
N GLU A 92 -6.48 -31.69 7.35
CA GLU A 92 -5.51 -31.23 6.38
C GLU A 92 -5.31 -29.71 6.51
N ARG A 93 -4.23 -29.22 5.89
CA ARG A 93 -3.94 -27.79 5.79
C ARG A 93 -4.81 -27.11 4.73
N ILE A 94 -6.12 -27.25 4.86
CA ILE A 94 -7.14 -26.71 3.96
C ILE A 94 -8.19 -26.00 4.81
N VAL A 95 -8.41 -24.72 4.50
CA VAL A 95 -9.40 -23.89 5.17
C VAL A 95 -10.60 -23.71 4.25
N LYS A 96 -11.80 -23.89 4.81
CA LYS A 96 -13.05 -23.61 4.14
C LYS A 96 -13.79 -22.48 4.85
N ILE A 97 -14.16 -21.45 4.10
CA ILE A 97 -14.98 -20.34 4.57
C ILE A 97 -16.33 -20.40 3.84
N LEU A 98 -17.40 -20.60 4.59
CA LEU A 98 -18.77 -20.64 4.05
C LEU A 98 -19.36 -19.23 4.02
N LEU A 99 -19.89 -18.83 2.87
CA LEU A 99 -20.51 -17.52 2.67
C LEU A 99 -22.04 -17.59 2.76
N SER A 100 -22.66 -16.43 2.99
CA SER A 100 -24.12 -16.28 3.14
C SER A 100 -24.96 -16.69 1.95
N ASP A 101 -24.38 -16.75 0.75
CA ASP A 101 -25.05 -17.19 -0.48
C ASP A 101 -24.72 -18.65 -0.85
N GLY A 102 -24.14 -19.42 0.08
CA GLY A 102 -23.81 -20.83 -0.11
C GLY A 102 -22.49 -21.09 -0.85
N LYS A 103 -21.80 -20.04 -1.34
CA LYS A 103 -20.46 -20.21 -1.91
C LYS A 103 -19.44 -20.58 -0.83
N GLU A 104 -18.43 -21.33 -1.24
CA GLU A 104 -17.33 -21.70 -0.35
C GLU A 104 -16.02 -21.12 -0.89
N LEU A 105 -15.28 -20.43 -0.04
CA LEU A 105 -13.90 -20.03 -0.30
C LEU A 105 -12.99 -21.06 0.33
N ILE A 106 -12.22 -21.77 -0.50
CA ILE A 106 -11.34 -22.86 -0.11
C ILE A 106 -9.90 -22.40 -0.31
N LEU A 107 -9.13 -22.35 0.78
CA LEU A 107 -7.73 -21.98 0.78
C LEU A 107 -6.88 -23.21 1.14
N GLU A 108 -6.13 -23.71 0.16
CA GLU A 108 -5.18 -24.79 0.39
C GLU A 108 -3.84 -24.21 0.84
N LEU A 109 -3.40 -24.54 2.04
CA LEU A 109 -2.09 -24.16 2.63
C LEU A 109 -1.03 -25.26 2.43
N LEU A 110 -1.27 -26.15 1.47
CA LEU A 110 -0.35 -27.20 1.04
C LEU A 110 0.67 -26.63 0.03
N PRO A 111 1.86 -27.24 -0.12
CA PRO A 111 2.77 -26.86 -1.21
C PRO A 111 2.02 -26.84 -2.54
N ARG A 112 2.20 -25.76 -3.31
CA ARG A 112 1.48 -25.55 -4.58
C ARG A 112 -0.05 -25.37 -4.47
N GLY A 113 -0.55 -25.13 -3.26
CA GLY A 113 -1.95 -24.92 -2.94
C GLY A 113 -2.55 -23.68 -3.60
N LEU A 114 -3.87 -23.69 -3.72
CA LEU A 114 -4.65 -22.69 -4.45
C LEU A 114 -5.72 -22.06 -3.56
N LEU A 115 -6.15 -20.85 -3.92
CA LEU A 115 -7.39 -20.28 -3.43
C LEU A 115 -8.46 -20.51 -4.50
N VAL A 116 -9.56 -21.15 -4.09
CA VAL A 116 -10.64 -21.60 -4.95
C VAL A 116 -11.96 -21.06 -4.41
N ILE A 117 -12.84 -20.60 -5.30
CA ILE A 117 -14.24 -20.33 -4.94
C ILE A 117 -15.10 -21.39 -5.61
N THR A 118 -15.96 -22.03 -4.84
CA THR A 118 -16.96 -22.97 -5.32
C THR A 118 -18.37 -22.41 -5.11
N ASP A 119 -19.29 -22.86 -5.96
CA ASP A 119 -20.72 -22.62 -5.86
C ASP A 119 -21.40 -23.95 -6.16
N ASN A 120 -22.04 -24.54 -5.13
CA ASN A 120 -22.59 -25.90 -5.19
C ASN A 120 -21.54 -26.93 -5.68
N GLY A 121 -20.33 -26.84 -5.13
CA GLY A 121 -19.17 -27.69 -5.47
C GLY A 121 -18.45 -27.33 -6.77
N LYS A 122 -19.09 -26.60 -7.70
CA LYS A 122 -18.45 -26.21 -8.97
C LYS A 122 -17.51 -25.03 -8.78
N ILE A 123 -16.30 -25.15 -9.31
CA ILE A 123 -15.27 -24.11 -9.27
C ILE A 123 -15.75 -22.90 -10.11
N LYS A 124 -15.88 -21.74 -9.47
CA LYS A 124 -16.11 -20.45 -10.13
C LYS A 124 -14.82 -19.69 -10.36
N PHE A 125 -13.84 -19.87 -9.48
CA PHE A 125 -12.55 -19.23 -9.56
C PHE A 125 -11.47 -20.12 -8.97
N SER A 126 -10.26 -20.05 -9.53
CA SER A 126 -9.04 -20.56 -8.91
C SER A 126 -7.90 -19.59 -9.18
N THR A 127 -6.95 -19.46 -8.24
CA THR A 127 -5.78 -18.57 -8.43
C THR A 127 -4.89 -18.99 -9.59
N GLN A 128 -4.91 -20.28 -9.95
CA GLN A 128 -4.23 -20.85 -11.10
C GLN A 128 -5.04 -22.01 -11.68
N TYR A 129 -4.91 -22.23 -12.98
CA TYR A 129 -5.26 -23.51 -13.59
C TYR A 129 -4.19 -24.55 -13.22
N LYS A 130 -4.61 -25.74 -12.78
CA LYS A 130 -3.67 -26.77 -12.39
C LYS A 130 -4.22 -28.16 -12.62
N GLU A 131 -3.46 -28.95 -13.36
CA GLU A 131 -3.66 -30.39 -13.48
C GLU A 131 -2.72 -31.09 -12.52
N PHE A 132 -3.28 -31.77 -11.52
CA PHE A 132 -2.56 -32.70 -10.67
C PHE A 132 -2.78 -34.11 -11.21
N LYS A 133 -1.99 -35.06 -10.70
CA LYS A 133 -2.15 -36.48 -11.04
C LYS A 133 -3.57 -36.99 -10.80
N ASP A 134 -4.18 -36.59 -9.68
CA ASP A 134 -5.46 -37.15 -9.22
C ASP A 134 -6.65 -36.19 -9.37
N ARG A 135 -6.43 -34.93 -9.76
CA ARG A 135 -7.51 -33.92 -9.88
C ARG A 135 -7.12 -32.76 -10.80
N ILE A 136 -8.13 -32.09 -11.36
CA ILE A 136 -7.94 -30.88 -12.17
C ILE A 136 -8.69 -29.71 -11.51
N ILE A 137 -7.97 -28.61 -11.29
CA ILE A 137 -8.53 -27.37 -10.75
C ILE A 137 -8.68 -26.37 -11.89
N LYS A 138 -9.93 -26.20 -12.35
CA LYS A 138 -10.32 -25.28 -13.43
C LYS A 138 -11.74 -24.76 -13.20
N PRO A 139 -12.02 -23.48 -13.49
CA PRO A 139 -13.38 -22.96 -13.52
C PRO A 139 -14.32 -23.82 -14.38
N GLY A 140 -15.52 -24.07 -13.86
CA GLY A 140 -16.56 -24.90 -14.47
C GLY A 140 -16.58 -26.37 -14.02
N LEU A 141 -15.45 -26.90 -13.52
CA LEU A 141 -15.36 -28.27 -13.04
C LEU A 141 -15.81 -28.41 -11.58
N GLN A 142 -16.16 -29.62 -11.15
CA GLN A 142 -16.38 -29.92 -9.73
C GLN A 142 -15.06 -29.87 -8.97
N TYR A 143 -15.08 -29.22 -7.81
CA TYR A 143 -13.93 -29.20 -6.92
C TYR A 143 -13.75 -30.56 -6.24
N ILE A 144 -12.51 -31.05 -6.28
CA ILE A 144 -12.12 -32.31 -5.65
C ILE A 144 -10.98 -31.99 -4.69
N LEU A 145 -11.10 -32.44 -3.44
CA LEU A 145 -10.06 -32.29 -2.43
C LEU A 145 -8.78 -33.03 -2.86
N PRO A 146 -7.60 -32.61 -2.37
CA PRO A 146 -6.38 -33.41 -2.56
C PRO A 146 -6.59 -34.81 -1.98
N PRO A 147 -6.01 -35.86 -2.59
CA PRO A 147 -6.12 -37.21 -2.05
C PRO A 147 -5.54 -37.22 -0.63
N GLN A 148 -6.27 -37.84 0.30
CA GLN A 148 -5.75 -38.05 1.66
C GLN A 148 -4.51 -38.94 1.56
N LYS A 149 -3.39 -38.49 2.12
CA LYS A 149 -2.20 -39.34 2.21
C LYS A 149 -2.50 -40.48 3.18
N GLY A 150 -2.78 -41.67 2.65
CA GLY A 150 -3.00 -42.86 3.46
C GLY A 150 -1.78 -43.18 4.34
N GLY A 151 -1.91 -42.95 5.64
CA GLY A 151 -1.38 -43.77 6.74
C GLY A 151 0.11 -44.18 6.81
N ARG A 152 1.01 -43.75 5.93
CA ARG A 152 2.44 -44.08 6.00
C ARG A 152 3.32 -42.83 6.09
N SER A 153 3.78 -42.55 7.31
CA SER A 153 5.09 -41.97 7.70
C SER A 153 5.76 -41.11 6.61
N ASP A 154 5.40 -39.82 6.48
CA ASP A 154 6.16 -38.71 7.10
C ASP A 154 5.57 -38.16 8.43
N SER A 155 4.76 -38.96 9.12
CA SER A 155 4.43 -38.94 10.57
C SER A 155 4.02 -37.58 11.19
N LEU A 156 2.70 -37.41 11.30
CA LEU A 156 1.94 -36.33 11.98
C LEU A 156 1.92 -34.94 11.32
N GLY A 157 2.81 -34.63 10.38
CA GLY A 157 2.85 -33.28 9.77
C GLY A 157 3.20 -32.19 10.79
N VAL A 158 3.78 -32.61 11.90
CA VAL A 158 4.17 -31.82 13.05
C VAL A 158 5.64 -31.42 12.85
N PRO A 159 5.97 -30.11 12.77
CA PRO A 159 7.35 -29.63 12.64
C PRO A 159 8.29 -30.27 13.68
N LYS A 160 9.56 -30.48 13.32
CA LYS A 160 10.56 -31.12 14.21
C LYS A 160 10.71 -30.36 15.53
N GLU A 161 10.50 -29.06 15.47
CA GLU A 161 10.52 -28.13 16.58
C GLU A 161 9.38 -28.40 17.57
N ILE A 162 8.20 -28.82 17.10
CA ILE A 162 7.11 -29.27 17.98
C ILE A 162 7.49 -30.59 18.65
N LEU A 163 8.11 -31.52 17.92
CA LEU A 163 8.57 -32.79 18.51
C LEU A 163 9.62 -32.56 19.60
N GLN A 164 10.55 -31.62 19.37
CA GLN A 164 11.55 -31.20 20.34
C GLN A 164 10.91 -30.52 21.56
N ALA A 165 9.95 -29.60 21.35
CA ALA A 165 9.22 -28.94 22.43
C ALA A 165 8.40 -29.91 23.29
N LEU A 166 7.92 -31.01 22.69
CA LEU A 166 7.25 -32.10 23.39
C LEU A 166 8.21 -33.10 24.07
N GLY A 167 9.53 -32.86 23.99
CA GLY A 167 10.56 -33.70 24.59
C GLY A 167 10.67 -35.10 23.98
N ILE A 168 10.35 -35.24 22.68
CA ILE A 168 10.29 -36.54 22.00
C ILE A 168 11.62 -36.82 21.30
N THR A 169 12.35 -37.84 21.76
CA THR A 169 13.42 -38.50 20.99
C THR A 169 12.79 -39.55 20.07
N GLN A 170 13.24 -39.66 18.82
CA GLN A 170 12.59 -40.29 17.65
C GLN A 170 12.22 -41.81 17.73
N ASN A 171 12.11 -42.43 18.90
CA ASN A 171 12.12 -43.90 19.01
C ASN A 171 10.76 -44.59 19.26
N ASN A 172 9.62 -43.88 19.33
CA ASN A 172 8.31 -44.57 19.41
C ASN A 172 7.15 -43.78 18.76
N LEU A 173 6.63 -44.27 17.63
CA LEU A 173 5.57 -43.66 16.81
C LEU A 173 4.23 -43.48 17.56
N ASP A 174 3.92 -44.38 18.51
CA ASP A 174 2.66 -44.33 19.26
C ASP A 174 2.69 -43.29 20.38
N ASP A 175 3.85 -43.06 21.01
CA ASP A 175 4.06 -41.97 21.98
C ASP A 175 3.92 -40.60 21.29
N VAL A 176 4.46 -40.46 20.08
CA VAL A 176 4.32 -39.22 19.31
C VAL A 176 2.87 -38.92 18.96
N LYS A 177 2.11 -39.93 18.51
CA LYS A 177 0.67 -39.76 18.22
C LYS A 177 -0.09 -39.34 19.46
N SER A 178 0.11 -40.01 20.59
CA SER A 178 -0.55 -39.69 21.85
C SER A 178 -0.30 -38.25 22.30
N LYS A 179 0.96 -37.81 22.29
CA LYS A 179 1.33 -36.43 22.66
C LYS A 179 0.78 -35.37 21.70
N VAL A 180 0.71 -35.69 20.40
CA VAL A 180 0.13 -34.76 19.41
C VAL A 180 -1.38 -34.67 19.56
N GLU A 181 -2.08 -35.76 19.85
CA GLU A 181 -3.51 -35.72 20.16
C GLU A 181 -3.79 -34.93 21.45
N ASP A 182 -3.03 -35.16 22.53
CA ASP A 182 -3.12 -34.35 23.76
C ASP A 182 -2.88 -32.86 23.49
N LEU A 183 -1.91 -32.53 22.62
CA LEU A 183 -1.69 -31.15 22.20
C LEU A 183 -2.88 -30.58 21.42
N LYS A 184 -3.46 -31.35 20.48
CA LYS A 184 -4.65 -30.93 19.74
C LYS A 184 -5.82 -30.66 20.68
N GLU A 185 -6.05 -31.54 21.65
CA GLU A 185 -7.11 -31.37 22.67
C GLU A 185 -6.90 -30.08 23.47
N LYS A 186 -5.68 -29.84 23.97
CA LYS A 186 -5.34 -28.60 24.68
C LYS A 186 -5.60 -27.36 23.82
N ILE A 187 -5.24 -27.40 22.54
CA ILE A 187 -5.49 -26.29 21.61
C ILE A 187 -6.99 -26.08 21.41
N ILE A 188 -7.78 -27.15 21.26
CA ILE A 188 -9.25 -27.07 21.11
C ILE A 188 -9.89 -26.47 22.36
N GLU A 189 -9.35 -26.77 23.55
CA GLU A 189 -9.75 -26.14 24.82
C GLU A 189 -9.31 -24.66 24.94
N GLY A 190 -8.55 -24.14 23.97
CA GLY A 190 -8.05 -22.76 23.96
C GLY A 190 -6.77 -22.55 24.77
N LYS A 191 -6.11 -23.62 25.24
CA LYS A 191 -4.82 -23.56 25.93
C LYS A 191 -3.69 -23.43 24.91
N ILE A 192 -3.49 -22.20 24.44
CA ILE A 192 -2.47 -21.84 23.45
C ILE A 192 -1.40 -20.98 24.15
N THR A 193 -0.12 -21.29 23.91
CA THR A 193 1.02 -20.47 24.38
C THR A 193 1.76 -19.94 23.15
N PRO A 194 1.36 -18.78 22.62
CA PRO A 194 1.91 -18.25 21.38
C PRO A 194 3.40 -17.94 21.50
N CYS A 195 4.24 -18.53 20.65
CA CYS A 195 5.66 -18.27 20.68
C CYS A 195 6.28 -18.05 19.30
N LEU A 196 7.19 -17.08 19.22
CA LEU A 196 7.86 -16.65 17.99
C LEU A 196 9.37 -16.65 18.17
N LYS A 197 10.10 -17.25 17.22
CA LYS A 197 11.55 -17.06 17.03
C LYS A 197 11.75 -16.37 15.70
N THR A 198 12.00 -15.07 15.74
CA THR A 198 12.09 -14.18 14.57
C THR A 198 13.04 -14.74 13.51
N GLY A 199 12.60 -14.75 12.25
CA GLY A 199 13.38 -15.29 11.12
C GLY A 199 13.50 -16.82 11.06
N GLN A 200 12.99 -17.55 12.05
CA GLN A 200 13.06 -19.02 12.09
C GLN A 200 11.66 -19.65 12.04
N THR A 201 10.90 -19.58 13.13
CA THR A 201 9.61 -20.29 13.25
C THR A 201 8.67 -19.63 14.27
N PHE A 202 7.40 -20.01 14.20
CA PHE A 202 6.36 -19.68 15.18
C PHE A 202 5.58 -20.95 15.52
N MET A 203 5.12 -21.06 16.77
CA MET A 203 4.39 -22.23 17.27
C MET A 203 3.32 -21.82 18.29
N PRO A 204 2.20 -22.57 18.39
CA PRO A 204 1.15 -22.32 19.39
C PRO A 204 1.52 -22.86 20.78
N ILE A 205 2.76 -23.30 20.96
CA ILE A 205 3.35 -23.77 22.22
C ILE A 205 4.71 -23.12 22.44
N ARG A 206 5.14 -23.09 23.70
CA ARG A 206 6.47 -22.62 24.09
C ARG A 206 7.56 -23.58 23.59
N PHE A 207 8.69 -23.04 23.16
CA PHE A 207 9.90 -23.77 22.77
C PHE A 207 11.15 -22.94 23.10
N ASP A 208 12.34 -23.48 22.87
CA ASP A 208 13.60 -22.84 23.28
C ASP A 208 13.88 -21.53 22.52
N ASP A 209 14.32 -20.50 23.26
CA ASP A 209 14.62 -19.14 22.80
C ASP A 209 13.48 -18.40 22.10
N CYS A 210 12.22 -18.77 22.37
CA CYS A 210 11.08 -18.11 21.76
C CYS A 210 10.60 -16.90 22.58
N ILE A 211 10.12 -15.88 21.87
CA ILE A 211 9.46 -14.70 22.45
C ILE A 211 7.97 -14.98 22.51
N GLU A 212 7.42 -15.00 23.72
CA GLU A 212 5.99 -15.21 23.94
C GLU A 212 5.19 -14.00 23.43
N LYS A 213 4.08 -14.27 22.75
CA LYS A 213 3.19 -13.27 22.16
C LYS A 213 1.83 -13.30 22.84
N ASN A 214 1.11 -12.19 22.77
CA ASN A 214 -0.23 -12.08 23.36
C ASN A 214 -1.25 -13.01 22.71
N THR A 215 -1.14 -13.21 21.39
CA THR A 215 -2.02 -14.07 20.61
C THR A 215 -1.20 -14.86 19.59
N PHE A 216 -1.69 -16.03 19.20
CA PHE A 216 -1.08 -16.83 18.14
C PHE A 216 -1.17 -16.14 16.79
N ASN A 217 -2.26 -15.41 16.54
CA ASN A 217 -2.36 -14.53 15.38
C ASN A 217 -1.22 -13.49 15.32
N ASP A 218 -0.86 -12.87 16.44
CA ASP A 218 0.27 -11.92 16.49
C ASP A 218 1.61 -12.59 16.18
N ALA A 219 1.83 -13.82 16.64
CA ALA A 219 3.05 -14.57 16.31
C ALA A 219 3.18 -14.83 14.81
N ILE A 220 2.06 -15.18 14.14
CA ILE A 220 2.03 -15.38 12.68
C ILE A 220 2.26 -14.07 11.93
N ASP A 221 1.54 -13.01 12.30
CA ASP A 221 1.61 -11.70 11.62
C ASP A 221 3.02 -11.09 11.75
N ASP A 222 3.61 -11.12 12.95
CA ASP A 222 4.96 -10.61 13.22
C ASP A 222 6.06 -11.45 12.53
N TYR A 223 5.86 -12.77 12.36
CA TYR A 223 6.82 -13.61 11.64
C TYR A 223 6.88 -13.26 10.16
N PHE A 224 5.72 -13.17 9.53
CA PHE A 224 5.63 -13.06 8.09
C PHE A 224 5.84 -11.64 7.57
N ILE A 225 5.63 -10.62 8.40
CA ILE A 225 5.80 -9.23 7.97
C ILE A 225 7.24 -8.91 7.54
N GLU A 226 8.25 -9.49 8.21
CA GLU A 226 9.65 -9.29 7.86
C GLU A 226 9.97 -9.99 6.52
N ILE A 227 9.48 -11.21 6.33
CA ILE A 227 9.63 -11.94 5.06
C ILE A 227 8.96 -11.17 3.91
N GLU A 228 7.78 -10.61 4.15
CA GLU A 228 7.07 -9.80 3.15
C GLU A 228 7.87 -8.54 2.77
N LYS A 229 8.49 -7.85 3.73
CA LYS A 229 9.33 -6.66 3.47
C LYS A 229 10.53 -7.01 2.60
N ASP A 230 11.21 -8.10 2.90
CA ASP A 230 12.38 -8.56 2.15
C ASP A 230 11.99 -8.91 0.71
N GLN A 231 10.95 -9.73 0.55
CA GLN A 231 10.44 -10.12 -0.77
C GLN A 231 9.94 -8.92 -1.58
N PHE A 232 9.24 -7.98 -0.94
CA PHE A 232 8.74 -6.78 -1.60
C PHE A 232 9.89 -5.92 -2.12
N THR A 233 10.94 -5.76 -1.32
CA THR A 233 12.15 -4.98 -1.65
C THR A 233 12.93 -5.65 -2.78
N GLU A 234 13.10 -6.97 -2.73
CA GLU A 234 13.75 -7.76 -3.77
C GLU A 234 12.99 -7.68 -5.10
N ASN A 235 11.67 -7.91 -5.07
CA ASN A 235 10.81 -7.81 -6.26
C ASN A 235 10.85 -6.41 -6.88
N THR A 236 10.79 -5.37 -6.05
CA THR A 236 10.88 -3.96 -6.52
C THR A 236 12.22 -3.70 -7.18
N SER A 237 13.32 -4.15 -6.57
CA SER A 237 14.67 -4.01 -7.10
C SER A 237 14.82 -4.71 -8.45
N GLN A 238 14.26 -5.92 -8.59
CA GLN A 238 14.26 -6.68 -9.83
C GLN A 238 13.42 -6.02 -10.92
N GLU A 239 12.23 -5.49 -10.59
CA GLU A 239 11.39 -4.75 -11.53
C GLU A 239 12.07 -3.48 -12.05
N LEU A 240 12.71 -2.71 -11.16
CA LEU A 240 13.47 -1.52 -11.53
C LEU A 240 14.66 -1.87 -12.42
N ALA A 241 15.43 -2.91 -12.08
CA ALA A 241 16.53 -3.39 -12.91
C ALA A 241 16.06 -3.81 -14.32
N ASN A 242 14.92 -4.50 -14.40
CA ASN A 242 14.30 -4.90 -15.67
C ASN A 242 13.84 -3.68 -16.50
N LYS A 243 13.23 -2.67 -15.86
CA LYS A 243 12.84 -1.41 -16.52
C LYS A 243 14.07 -0.66 -17.02
N ARG A 244 15.10 -0.53 -16.19
CA ARG A 244 16.39 0.11 -16.51
C ARG A 244 17.02 -0.52 -17.75
N GLY A 245 17.17 -1.84 -17.76
CA GLY A 245 17.76 -2.56 -18.90
C GLY A 245 16.96 -2.43 -20.21
N LYS A 246 15.63 -2.30 -20.15
CA LYS A 246 14.80 -2.01 -21.34
C LYS A 246 15.04 -0.60 -21.88
N ILE A 247 15.17 0.39 -21.00
CA ILE A 247 15.46 1.77 -21.41
C ILE A 247 16.88 1.88 -21.97
N GLU A 248 17.86 1.24 -21.35
CA GLU A 248 19.25 1.22 -21.86
C GLU A 248 19.33 0.65 -23.27
N LYS A 249 18.68 -0.50 -23.53
CA LYS A 249 18.59 -1.06 -24.89
C LYS A 249 17.91 -0.11 -25.89
N THR A 250 16.91 0.64 -25.43
CA THR A 250 16.23 1.64 -26.26
C THR A 250 17.13 2.82 -26.58
N ILE A 251 17.89 3.30 -25.59
CA ILE A 251 18.89 4.37 -25.73
C ILE A 251 19.96 3.95 -26.75
N GLU A 252 20.52 2.75 -26.60
CA GLU A 252 21.54 2.22 -27.51
C GLU A 252 21.05 2.19 -28.97
N ASN A 253 19.81 1.75 -29.19
CA ASN A 253 19.21 1.72 -30.51
C ASN A 253 18.97 3.13 -31.09
N ILE A 254 18.57 4.08 -30.26
CA ILE A 254 18.39 5.49 -30.68
C ILE A 254 19.74 6.10 -31.03
N GLU A 255 20.79 5.86 -30.25
CA GLU A 255 22.14 6.37 -30.51
C GLU A 255 22.70 5.84 -31.83
N LYS A 256 22.54 4.54 -32.12
CA LYS A 256 22.88 3.95 -33.43
C LYS A 256 22.11 4.62 -34.58
N THR A 257 20.81 4.85 -34.40
CA THR A 257 19.96 5.49 -35.42
C THR A 257 20.40 6.94 -35.70
N ILE A 258 20.80 7.69 -34.66
CA ILE A 258 21.31 9.06 -34.80
C ILE A 258 22.61 9.06 -35.62
N ASP A 259 23.54 8.15 -35.32
CA ASP A 259 24.80 8.00 -36.06
C ASP A 259 24.54 7.68 -37.55
N GLU A 260 23.63 6.75 -37.84
CA GLU A 260 23.22 6.42 -39.21
C GLU A 260 22.63 7.61 -39.97
N TYR A 261 21.76 8.40 -39.33
CA TYR A 261 21.18 9.59 -39.95
C TYR A 261 22.21 10.69 -40.19
N ASN A 262 23.14 10.89 -39.24
CA ASN A 262 24.22 11.86 -39.40
C ASN A 262 25.17 11.48 -40.54
N LYS A 263 25.59 10.21 -40.62
CA LYS A 263 26.40 9.69 -41.73
C LYS A 263 25.71 9.90 -43.08
N LYS A 264 24.43 9.53 -43.20
CA LYS A 264 23.64 9.75 -44.43
C LYS A 264 23.54 11.23 -44.79
N ALA A 265 23.32 12.11 -43.82
CA ALA A 265 23.25 13.55 -44.06
C ALA A 265 24.59 14.11 -44.57
N GLU A 266 25.73 13.65 -44.03
CA GLU A 266 27.06 14.05 -44.49
C GLU A 266 27.36 13.54 -45.91
N GLU A 267 27.05 12.27 -46.20
CA GLU A 267 27.21 11.70 -47.54
C GLU A 267 26.40 12.49 -48.59
N LEU A 268 25.14 12.79 -48.30
CA LEU A 268 24.27 13.56 -49.19
C LEU A 268 24.77 15.00 -49.38
N ARG A 269 25.29 15.65 -48.33
CA ARG A 269 25.93 16.98 -48.46
C ARG A 269 27.18 16.92 -49.34
N LYS A 270 27.99 15.87 -49.20
CA LYS A 270 29.19 15.67 -50.02
C LYS A 270 28.81 15.51 -51.49
N ILE A 271 27.78 14.72 -51.80
CA ILE A 271 27.23 14.59 -53.16
C ILE A 271 26.75 15.94 -53.68
N GLY A 272 25.94 16.67 -52.90
CA GLY A 272 25.45 18.00 -53.26
C GLY A 272 26.58 18.97 -53.62
N LYS A 273 27.68 18.96 -52.85
CA LYS A 273 28.88 19.78 -53.08
C LYS A 273 29.64 19.37 -54.34
N ILE A 274 29.86 18.07 -54.57
CA ILE A 274 30.50 17.54 -55.78
C ILE A 274 29.75 18.00 -57.04
N LEU A 275 28.41 17.96 -57.00
CA LEU A 275 27.58 18.40 -58.12
C LEU A 275 27.72 19.90 -58.41
N MET A 276 27.87 20.75 -57.38
CA MET A 276 28.13 22.19 -57.59
C MET A 276 29.53 22.45 -58.14
N GLU A 277 30.55 21.80 -57.58
CA GLU A 277 31.95 21.95 -58.00
C GLU A 277 32.17 21.50 -59.46
N ASN A 278 31.37 20.54 -59.94
CA ASN A 278 31.45 19.98 -61.29
C ASN A 278 30.28 20.42 -62.20
N TYR A 279 29.71 21.61 -61.96
CA TYR A 279 28.49 22.11 -62.62
C TYR A 279 28.45 21.90 -64.14
N VAL A 280 29.51 22.31 -64.85
CA VAL A 280 29.58 22.24 -66.33
C VAL A 280 29.49 20.78 -66.82
N TYR A 281 30.16 19.87 -66.10
CA TYR A 281 30.17 18.46 -66.45
C TYR A 281 28.79 17.82 -66.18
N VAL A 282 28.15 18.18 -65.06
CA VAL A 282 26.78 17.73 -64.73
C VAL A 282 25.77 18.15 -65.80
N GLU A 283 25.82 19.42 -66.26
CA GLU A 283 24.93 19.92 -67.34
C GLU A 283 25.11 19.14 -68.65
N ASN A 284 26.34 18.78 -69.02
CA ASN A 284 26.60 17.98 -70.21
C ASN A 284 26.08 16.54 -70.08
N VAL A 285 26.19 15.93 -68.90
CA VAL A 285 25.62 14.61 -68.60
C VAL A 285 24.08 14.65 -68.64
N LEU A 286 23.46 15.72 -68.17
CA LEU A 286 22.00 15.90 -68.23
C LEU A 286 21.50 16.07 -69.67
N LYS A 287 22.22 16.83 -70.51
CA LYS A 287 21.91 17.00 -71.94
C LYS A 287 22.02 15.71 -72.75
N SER A 288 22.88 14.78 -72.34
CA SER A 288 22.99 13.45 -72.96
C SER A 288 21.89 12.46 -72.51
N GLY A 289 20.97 12.87 -71.63
CA GLY A 289 19.86 12.04 -71.14
C GLY A 289 20.28 10.99 -70.11
N ASN A 290 21.52 11.03 -69.63
CA ASN A 290 22.05 10.08 -68.67
C ASN A 290 21.51 10.35 -67.26
N ARG A 291 21.08 9.28 -66.57
CA ARG A 291 20.54 9.33 -65.19
C ARG A 291 21.57 9.05 -64.11
N LYS A 292 22.78 8.67 -64.49
CA LYS A 292 23.86 8.33 -63.58
C LYS A 292 25.15 8.99 -64.06
N MET A 293 25.92 9.44 -63.08
CA MET A 293 27.19 10.10 -63.29
C MET A 293 28.22 9.45 -62.38
N ASN A 294 29.42 9.22 -62.89
CA ASN A 294 30.54 8.77 -62.07
C ASN A 294 31.54 9.91 -61.93
N ILE A 295 31.78 10.37 -60.71
CA ILE A 295 32.84 11.31 -60.35
C ILE A 295 33.57 10.73 -59.15
N SER A 296 34.91 10.65 -59.23
CA SER A 296 35.77 10.22 -58.13
C SER A 296 35.35 8.88 -57.51
N ASP A 297 35.05 7.89 -58.36
CA ASP A 297 34.57 6.54 -58.01
C ASP A 297 33.23 6.49 -57.26
N ILE A 298 32.46 7.59 -57.26
CA ILE A 298 31.12 7.67 -56.68
C ILE A 298 30.09 7.74 -57.81
N VAL A 299 29.15 6.79 -57.82
CA VAL A 299 27.99 6.79 -58.71
C VAL A 299 26.90 7.67 -58.11
N ILE A 300 26.61 8.79 -58.75
CA ILE A 300 25.58 9.76 -58.35
C ILE A 300 24.38 9.62 -59.29
N GLU A 301 23.17 9.56 -58.72
CA GLU A 301 21.93 9.52 -59.49
C GLU A 301 21.44 10.95 -59.78
N LEU A 302 21.10 11.21 -61.02
CA LEU A 302 20.62 12.51 -61.47
C LEU A 302 19.17 12.39 -61.93
N ASN A 303 18.36 13.38 -61.59
CA ASN A 303 17.03 13.58 -62.12
C ASN A 303 17.13 14.43 -63.41
N PRO A 304 16.86 13.85 -64.59
CA PRO A 304 16.97 14.57 -65.87
C PRO A 304 15.96 15.70 -66.04
N ARG A 305 14.92 15.76 -65.19
CA ARG A 305 13.92 16.84 -65.20
C ARG A 305 14.39 18.08 -64.46
N LEU A 306 15.53 18.01 -63.77
CA LEU A 306 16.10 19.11 -62.99
C LEU A 306 17.41 19.58 -63.62
N SER A 307 17.74 20.87 -63.45
CA SER A 307 19.06 21.40 -63.82
C SER A 307 20.16 20.84 -62.90
N ALA A 308 21.44 21.12 -63.21
CA ALA A 308 22.54 20.75 -62.32
C ALA A 308 22.37 21.37 -60.91
N ILE A 309 21.90 22.63 -60.84
CA ILE A 309 21.56 23.30 -59.57
C ILE A 309 20.37 22.62 -58.90
N GLY A 310 19.32 22.25 -59.66
CA GLY A 310 18.16 21.55 -59.12
C GLY A 310 18.50 20.18 -58.53
N ASN A 311 19.39 19.42 -59.18
CA ASN A 311 19.91 18.16 -58.66
C ASN A 311 20.74 18.36 -57.39
N SER A 312 21.63 19.35 -57.36
CA SER A 312 22.39 19.70 -56.16
C SER A 312 21.48 20.09 -54.98
N SER A 313 20.47 20.94 -55.24
CA SER A 313 19.46 21.33 -54.24
C SER A 313 18.71 20.12 -53.69
N MET A 314 18.29 19.18 -54.55
CA MET A 314 17.62 17.95 -54.14
C MET A 314 18.45 17.16 -53.10
N TYR A 315 19.76 17.00 -53.34
CA TYR A 315 20.65 16.32 -52.40
C TYR A 315 20.84 17.09 -51.08
N PHE A 316 20.93 18.43 -51.13
CA PHE A 316 20.96 19.26 -49.92
C PHE A 316 19.66 19.20 -49.12
N ASP A 317 18.51 19.16 -49.79
CA ASP A 317 17.20 19.03 -49.16
C ASP A 317 17.04 17.67 -48.48
N MET A 318 17.46 16.58 -49.15
CA MET A 318 17.51 15.24 -48.54
C MET A 318 18.45 15.21 -47.32
N ALA A 319 19.63 15.83 -47.43
CA ALA A 319 20.55 15.91 -46.30
C ALA A 319 19.96 16.68 -45.11
N LYS A 320 19.23 17.77 -45.38
CA LYS A 320 18.51 18.54 -44.37
C LYS A 320 17.41 17.71 -43.71
N GLU A 321 16.69 16.89 -44.48
CA GLU A 321 15.67 15.98 -43.95
C GLU A 321 16.29 14.94 -42.99
N TYR A 322 17.39 14.30 -43.37
CA TYR A 322 18.11 13.36 -42.51
C TYR A 322 18.66 14.02 -41.25
N ALA A 323 19.22 15.24 -41.36
CA ALA A 323 19.65 16.02 -40.20
C ALA A 323 18.47 16.36 -39.26
N GLN A 324 17.30 16.67 -39.80
CA GLN A 324 16.10 16.92 -38.99
C GLN A 324 15.60 15.63 -38.31
N LYS A 325 15.71 14.47 -38.98
CA LYS A 325 15.41 13.15 -38.39
C LYS A 325 16.37 12.82 -37.25
N ALA A 326 17.67 13.08 -37.40
CA ALA A 326 18.67 12.94 -36.33
C ALA A 326 18.32 13.82 -35.13
N LYS A 327 18.03 15.11 -35.34
CA LYS A 327 17.64 16.04 -34.28
C LYS A 327 16.41 15.57 -33.49
N ARG A 328 15.36 15.08 -34.17
CA ARG A 328 14.16 14.53 -33.48
C ARG A 328 14.49 13.26 -32.67
N ALA A 329 15.44 12.45 -33.14
CA ALA A 329 15.90 11.28 -32.39
C ALA A 329 16.73 11.69 -31.16
N GLU A 330 17.54 12.75 -31.24
CA GLU A 330 18.26 13.32 -30.09
C GLU A 330 17.32 13.86 -29.00
N GLU A 331 16.21 14.51 -29.38
CA GLU A 331 15.20 14.97 -28.43
C GLU A 331 14.59 13.78 -27.65
N LYS A 332 14.27 12.68 -28.34
CA LYS A 332 13.81 11.43 -27.72
C LYS A 332 14.90 10.79 -26.85
N LEU A 333 16.16 10.83 -27.27
CA LEU A 333 17.29 10.33 -26.50
C LEU A 333 17.39 11.05 -25.15
N ASN A 334 17.28 12.38 -25.15
CA ASN A 334 17.28 13.17 -23.92
C ASN A 334 16.10 12.82 -23.00
N GLU A 335 14.90 12.64 -23.55
CA GLU A 335 13.74 12.19 -22.77
C GLU A 335 14.00 10.82 -22.11
N MET A 336 14.57 9.87 -22.84
CA MET A 336 14.91 8.55 -22.30
C MET A 336 16.02 8.62 -21.25
N LYS A 337 17.06 9.44 -21.46
CA LYS A 337 18.13 9.67 -20.46
C LYS A 337 17.57 10.28 -19.16
N GLN A 338 16.63 11.22 -19.25
CA GLN A 338 15.96 11.76 -18.06
C GLN A 338 15.12 10.71 -17.32
N LYS A 339 14.44 9.80 -18.04
CA LYS A 339 13.75 8.66 -17.40
C LYS A 339 14.72 7.71 -16.71
N LEU A 340 15.91 7.49 -17.28
CA LEU A 340 16.94 6.65 -16.68
C LEU A 340 17.42 7.22 -15.34
N VAL A 341 17.70 8.52 -15.28
CA VAL A 341 18.10 9.20 -14.03
C VAL A 341 17.04 9.03 -12.93
N LYS A 342 15.74 9.13 -13.28
CA LYS A 342 14.66 8.92 -12.31
C LYS A 342 14.63 7.48 -11.78
N ILE A 343 14.85 6.48 -12.64
CA ILE A 343 14.91 5.08 -12.21
C ILE A 343 16.13 4.84 -11.32
N ASP A 344 17.29 5.42 -11.65
CA ASP A 344 18.49 5.29 -10.82
C ASP A 344 18.27 5.89 -9.42
N GLN A 345 17.52 7.00 -9.32
CA GLN A 345 17.08 7.59 -8.03
C GLN A 345 16.11 6.67 -7.27
N GLU A 346 15.13 6.06 -7.94
CA GLU A 346 14.22 5.09 -7.31
C GLU A 346 14.98 3.85 -6.80
N MET A 347 16.02 3.42 -7.52
CA MET A 347 16.87 2.29 -7.12
C MET A 347 17.73 2.59 -5.89
N THR A 348 18.26 3.81 -5.75
CA THR A 348 19.00 4.21 -4.54
C THR A 348 18.07 4.31 -3.32
N GLN A 349 16.85 4.81 -3.50
CA GLN A 349 15.84 4.87 -2.44
C GLN A 349 15.41 3.48 -1.95
N THR A 350 15.19 2.54 -2.87
CA THR A 350 14.80 1.15 -2.53
C THR A 350 15.88 0.45 -1.69
N LYS A 351 17.16 0.79 -1.87
CA LYS A 351 18.28 0.26 -1.06
C LYS A 351 18.40 0.91 0.33
N GLY A 352 17.80 2.08 0.53
CA GLY A 352 17.84 2.83 1.80
C GLY A 352 16.84 2.37 2.86
N GLY A 353 16.09 1.29 2.62
CA GLY A 353 15.16 0.68 3.59
C GLY A 353 13.87 1.48 3.86
N THR A 354 13.71 2.66 3.28
CA THR A 354 12.57 3.54 3.52
C THR A 354 11.36 3.13 2.66
N SER A 355 10.71 2.02 3.03
CA SER A 355 9.47 1.57 2.38
C SER A 355 8.27 2.21 3.07
N LEU A 356 7.47 2.99 2.33
CA LEU A 356 6.19 3.58 2.77
C LEU A 356 5.11 2.55 3.10
N THR A 357 5.38 1.27 2.84
CA THR A 357 4.35 0.38 2.32
C THR A 357 3.93 -0.71 3.28
N ILE A 358 4.76 -1.06 4.26
CA ILE A 358 4.45 -2.09 5.26
C ILE A 358 4.74 -1.58 6.67
N ARG A 359 3.70 -1.09 7.37
CA ARG A 359 3.85 -0.54 8.73
C ARG A 359 2.78 -1.04 9.68
N LYS A 360 3.14 -1.15 10.96
CA LYS A 360 2.17 -1.48 12.01
C LYS A 360 1.16 -0.34 12.11
N LYS A 361 -0.14 -0.65 12.09
CA LYS A 361 -1.15 0.34 12.42
C LYS A 361 -1.23 0.47 13.92
N GLU A 362 -1.19 1.71 14.37
CA GLU A 362 -1.60 2.00 15.72
C GLU A 362 -3.13 1.92 15.84
N TRP A 363 -3.60 1.47 17.00
CA TRP A 363 -5.03 1.21 17.25
C TRP A 363 -5.91 2.45 17.03
N TYR A 364 -5.34 3.64 17.19
CA TYR A 364 -6.00 4.94 17.04
C TYR A 364 -6.17 5.38 15.58
N GLU A 365 -5.44 4.78 14.63
CA GLU A 365 -5.43 5.23 13.23
C GLU A 365 -6.73 4.98 12.47
N LYS A 366 -7.62 4.16 13.02
CA LYS A 366 -8.98 4.00 12.51
C LYS A 366 -9.85 5.24 12.75
N TYR A 367 -9.47 6.12 13.68
CA TYR A 367 -10.12 7.41 13.96
C TYR A 367 -9.43 8.53 13.19
N ARG A 368 -9.92 9.77 13.31
CA ARG A 368 -9.06 10.95 13.10
C ARG A 368 -8.12 11.01 14.29
N TRP A 369 -6.85 11.30 14.08
CA TRP A 369 -5.89 11.28 15.17
C TRP A 369 -4.83 12.35 14.99
N SER A 370 -4.24 12.74 16.12
CA SER A 370 -3.11 13.65 16.23
C SER A 370 -2.31 13.25 17.48
N ILE A 371 -1.08 13.73 17.58
CA ILE A 371 -0.27 13.57 18.79
C ILE A 371 0.15 14.96 19.23
N THR A 372 -0.14 15.33 20.48
CA THR A 372 0.25 16.63 21.05
C THR A 372 1.78 16.77 21.15
N ARG A 373 2.27 17.97 21.46
CA ARG A 373 3.70 18.21 21.71
C ARG A 373 4.28 17.31 22.82
N ASN A 374 3.53 17.08 23.90
CA ASN A 374 3.95 16.16 24.98
C ASN A 374 3.58 14.69 24.73
N ASN A 375 3.39 14.30 23.47
CA ASN A 375 3.18 12.92 23.03
C ASN A 375 1.88 12.23 23.52
N TYR A 376 0.85 13.00 23.88
CA TYR A 376 -0.47 12.42 24.15
C TYR A 376 -1.21 12.12 22.85
N VAL A 377 -1.86 10.96 22.80
CA VAL A 377 -2.69 10.56 21.66
C VAL A 377 -4.04 11.26 21.74
N VAL A 378 -4.37 12.01 20.69
CA VAL A 378 -5.66 12.64 20.47
C VAL A 378 -6.41 11.86 19.40
N ILE A 379 -7.64 11.44 19.69
CA ILE A 379 -8.52 10.75 18.74
C ILE A 379 -9.83 11.49 18.58
N ALA A 380 -10.36 11.53 17.36
CA ALA A 380 -11.65 12.15 17.05
C ALA A 380 -12.46 11.30 16.06
N GLY A 381 -13.77 11.24 16.23
CA GLY A 381 -14.62 10.41 15.37
C GLY A 381 -14.76 10.98 13.96
N ARG A 382 -14.85 10.09 12.97
CA ARG A 382 -15.04 10.45 11.55
C ARG A 382 -16.50 10.68 11.18
N ASP A 383 -17.40 10.04 11.91
CA ASP A 383 -18.84 10.03 11.70
C ASP A 383 -19.57 9.85 13.04
N VAL A 384 -20.90 9.88 13.00
CA VAL A 384 -21.77 9.79 14.18
C VAL A 384 -21.62 8.45 14.91
N ASP A 385 -21.44 7.35 14.16
CA ASP A 385 -21.30 6.01 14.73
C ASP A 385 -19.95 5.85 15.45
N GLN A 386 -18.87 6.39 14.87
CA GLN A 386 -17.56 6.46 15.53
C GLN A 386 -17.60 7.36 16.77
N ASN A 387 -18.26 8.52 16.72
CA ASN A 387 -18.40 9.39 17.89
C ASN A 387 -19.09 8.64 19.05
N GLU A 388 -20.16 7.91 18.76
CA GLU A 388 -20.85 7.10 19.75
C GLU A 388 -19.97 5.95 20.27
N SER A 389 -19.25 5.26 19.38
CA SER A 389 -18.32 4.20 19.78
C SER A 389 -17.16 4.72 20.63
N LEU A 390 -16.64 5.92 20.36
CA LEU A 390 -15.55 6.54 21.11
C LEU A 390 -15.99 6.77 22.57
N VAL A 391 -17.13 7.44 22.77
CA VAL A 391 -17.64 7.68 24.13
C VAL A 391 -18.02 6.36 24.80
N ARG A 392 -18.72 5.45 24.10
CA ARG A 392 -19.21 4.22 24.70
C ARG A 392 -18.11 3.23 25.09
N LYS A 393 -17.14 3.00 24.20
CA LYS A 393 -16.18 1.88 24.30
C LYS A 393 -14.75 2.31 24.64
N ILE A 394 -14.36 3.57 24.37
CA ILE A 394 -12.96 4.01 24.48
C ILE A 394 -12.73 5.02 25.59
N LEU A 395 -13.66 5.96 25.80
CA LEU A 395 -13.57 6.97 26.86
C LEU A 395 -13.56 6.33 28.25
N GLN A 396 -12.53 6.64 29.02
CA GLN A 396 -12.32 6.25 30.41
C GLN A 396 -12.34 7.49 31.31
N ASP A 397 -12.50 7.28 32.61
CA ASP A 397 -12.72 8.36 33.58
C ASP A 397 -11.60 9.42 33.61
N ASN A 398 -10.35 8.98 33.43
CA ASN A 398 -9.15 9.84 33.44
C ASN A 398 -8.86 10.52 32.09
N ASP A 399 -9.56 10.14 31.02
CA ASP A 399 -9.38 10.78 29.72
C ASP A 399 -9.96 12.20 29.73
N ILE A 400 -9.58 13.01 28.74
CA ILE A 400 -10.19 14.33 28.51
C ILE A 400 -11.07 14.27 27.28
N TYR A 401 -12.34 14.60 27.45
CA TYR A 401 -13.31 14.76 26.39
C TYR A 401 -13.34 16.22 25.93
N MET A 402 -13.30 16.46 24.61
CA MET A 402 -13.41 17.77 23.99
C MET A 402 -14.46 17.78 22.87
N HIS A 403 -15.14 18.91 22.72
CA HIS A 403 -16.10 19.13 21.65
C HIS A 403 -16.17 20.62 21.32
N ALA A 404 -16.20 20.95 20.02
CA ALA A 404 -16.38 22.34 19.59
C ALA A 404 -17.82 22.80 19.86
N ASP A 405 -18.00 24.07 20.21
CA ASP A 405 -19.31 24.65 20.50
C ASP A 405 -20.07 24.98 19.21
N ILE A 406 -20.25 23.96 18.37
CA ILE A 406 -20.96 23.99 17.10
C ILE A 406 -21.51 22.61 16.77
N GLN A 407 -22.63 22.60 16.05
CA GLN A 407 -23.22 21.35 15.55
C GLN A 407 -22.28 20.60 14.61
N GLY A 408 -22.29 19.27 14.70
CA GLY A 408 -21.52 18.40 13.81
C GLY A 408 -20.01 18.47 14.06
N ALA A 409 -19.58 18.88 15.26
CA ALA A 409 -18.21 18.71 15.68
C ALA A 409 -17.89 17.24 15.97
N ALA A 410 -16.65 16.85 15.70
CA ALA A 410 -16.17 15.53 16.09
C ALA A 410 -16.06 15.44 17.63
N THR A 411 -16.44 14.28 18.17
CA THR A 411 -16.10 13.95 19.55
C THR A 411 -14.62 13.67 19.62
N THR A 412 -13.87 14.47 20.39
CA THR A 412 -12.42 14.38 20.51
C THR A 412 -12.04 13.92 21.91
N ILE A 413 -11.06 13.02 22.04
CA ILE A 413 -10.58 12.46 23.30
C ILE A 413 -9.06 12.54 23.34
N ILE A 414 -8.50 13.02 24.46
CA ILE A 414 -7.09 12.87 24.81
C ILE A 414 -6.97 11.67 25.75
N LYS A 415 -6.16 10.68 25.38
CA LYS A 415 -6.05 9.40 26.11
C LYS A 415 -5.02 9.42 27.22
N ASP A 416 -5.45 9.01 28.42
CA ASP A 416 -4.67 8.87 29.66
C ASP A 416 -3.62 9.98 29.90
N PRO A 417 -4.03 11.27 29.86
CA PRO A 417 -3.07 12.36 29.97
C PRO A 417 -2.58 12.51 31.42
N LYS A 418 -1.32 12.15 31.68
CA LYS A 418 -0.65 12.34 32.97
C LYS A 418 0.20 13.60 32.97
N GLY A 419 -0.24 14.65 33.68
CA GLY A 419 0.47 15.93 33.72
C GLY A 419 0.17 16.83 32.53
N ILE A 420 -1.09 16.88 32.09
CA ILE A 420 -1.49 17.64 30.91
C ILE A 420 -1.23 19.15 31.08
N THR A 421 -0.77 19.77 30.00
CA THR A 421 -0.53 21.22 29.94
C THR A 421 -1.62 21.94 29.13
N GLU A 422 -1.71 23.27 29.28
CA GLU A 422 -2.58 24.08 28.40
C GLU A 422 -2.18 23.96 26.92
N GLU A 423 -0.91 23.68 26.61
CA GLU A 423 -0.44 23.51 25.23
C GLU A 423 -1.02 22.24 24.60
N ASP A 424 -1.06 21.13 25.35
CA ASP A 424 -1.67 19.87 24.90
C ASP A 424 -3.18 20.01 24.67
N LEU A 425 -3.85 20.75 25.57
CA LEU A 425 -5.26 21.08 25.43
C LEU A 425 -5.51 21.93 24.17
N ASN A 426 -4.67 22.91 23.89
CA ASN A 426 -4.76 23.72 22.67
C ASN A 426 -4.50 22.90 21.40
N ASP A 427 -3.53 21.98 21.43
CA ASP A 427 -3.24 21.08 20.30
C ASP A 427 -4.46 20.19 19.98
N ALA A 428 -5.09 19.61 21.00
CA ALA A 428 -6.29 18.80 20.84
C ALA A 428 -7.53 19.64 20.46
N ALA A 429 -7.64 20.87 20.97
CA ALA A 429 -8.73 21.78 20.64
C ALA A 429 -8.74 22.12 19.15
N LYS A 430 -7.58 22.30 18.51
CA LYS A 430 -7.49 22.53 17.06
C LYS A 430 -8.08 21.37 16.26
N ILE A 431 -7.89 20.13 16.70
CA ILE A 431 -8.49 18.94 16.09
C ILE A 431 -10.02 18.99 16.24
N ALA A 432 -10.52 19.25 17.44
CA ALA A 432 -11.96 19.33 17.69
C ALA A 432 -12.64 20.46 16.90
N ALA A 433 -12.01 21.63 16.85
CA ALA A 433 -12.47 22.80 16.10
C ALA A 433 -12.48 22.54 14.58
N SER A 434 -11.39 22.00 14.05
CA SER A 434 -11.18 21.85 12.61
C SER A 434 -12.02 20.73 12.01
N TYR A 435 -12.21 19.61 12.71
CA TYR A 435 -13.11 18.54 12.29
C TYR A 435 -14.55 18.79 12.76
N SER A 436 -15.08 19.94 12.36
CA SER A 436 -16.45 20.33 12.66
C SER A 436 -17.13 20.98 11.46
N LYS A 437 -18.42 21.29 11.59
CA LYS A 437 -19.14 22.06 10.57
C LYS A 437 -18.56 23.46 10.37
N ALA A 438 -17.82 24.00 11.36
CA ALA A 438 -17.20 25.32 11.25
C ALA A 438 -16.24 25.41 10.05
N TRP A 439 -15.49 24.34 9.77
CA TRP A 439 -14.57 24.28 8.63
C TRP A 439 -15.31 24.33 7.31
N LYS A 440 -16.38 23.54 7.18
CA LYS A 440 -17.22 23.50 5.97
C LYS A 440 -17.96 24.83 5.74
N SER A 441 -18.29 25.53 6.82
CA SER A 441 -18.91 26.86 6.77
C SER A 441 -17.91 28.00 6.55
N GLY A 442 -16.60 27.71 6.46
CA GLY A 442 -15.59 28.74 6.26
C GLY A 442 -15.34 29.67 7.46
N LEU A 443 -15.71 29.26 8.67
CA LEU A 443 -15.46 30.06 9.88
C LEU A 443 -13.96 30.16 10.18
N GLY A 444 -13.53 31.30 10.72
CA GLY A 444 -12.12 31.51 11.09
C GLY A 444 -11.72 30.93 12.44
N ALA A 445 -12.65 30.88 13.40
CA ALA A 445 -12.44 30.35 14.74
C ALA A 445 -13.75 29.81 15.35
N VAL A 446 -13.62 28.95 16.37
CA VAL A 446 -14.74 28.46 17.19
C VAL A 446 -14.28 28.23 18.62
N ASP A 447 -15.20 28.27 19.58
CA ASP A 447 -14.90 27.89 20.95
C ASP A 447 -14.93 26.36 21.10
N VAL A 448 -14.06 25.83 21.96
CA VAL A 448 -14.01 24.39 22.28
C VAL A 448 -14.11 24.25 23.79
N PHE A 449 -14.96 23.35 24.26
CA PHE A 449 -14.99 23.00 25.67
C PHE A 449 -14.36 21.64 25.93
N TRP A 450 -13.86 21.44 27.15
CA TRP A 450 -13.35 20.16 27.62
C TRP A 450 -13.81 19.84 29.04
N VAL A 451 -13.91 18.54 29.32
CA VAL A 451 -14.25 17.93 30.62
C VAL A 451 -13.52 16.61 30.78
N TYR A 452 -13.41 16.09 32.01
CA TYR A 452 -12.92 14.73 32.23
C TYR A 452 -13.92 13.68 31.75
N GLY A 453 -13.45 12.50 31.38
CA GLY A 453 -14.29 11.39 30.92
C GLY A 453 -15.35 11.00 31.95
N SER A 454 -15.01 11.09 33.25
CA SER A 454 -15.93 10.88 34.37
C SER A 454 -17.15 11.83 34.38
N GLN A 455 -17.05 12.98 33.71
CA GLN A 455 -18.14 13.95 33.60
C GLN A 455 -19.07 13.68 32.42
N VAL A 456 -18.75 12.73 31.55
CA VAL A 456 -19.52 12.43 30.34
C VAL A 456 -20.42 11.23 30.59
N SER A 457 -21.73 11.43 30.50
CA SER A 457 -22.72 10.37 30.64
C SER A 457 -23.42 10.04 29.32
N LYS A 458 -23.70 8.75 29.19
CA LYS A 458 -24.31 8.09 28.03
C LYS A 458 -25.82 7.92 28.20
N SER A 459 -26.34 8.20 29.38
CA SER A 459 -27.76 8.06 29.72
C SER A 459 -28.40 9.45 29.81
N PRO A 460 -29.57 9.65 29.17
CA PRO A 460 -30.36 10.85 29.43
C PRO A 460 -30.77 10.90 30.91
N PRO A 461 -31.09 12.09 31.43
CA PRO A 461 -31.83 12.22 32.68
C PRO A 461 -33.14 11.42 32.63
N THR A 462 -33.63 11.00 33.79
CA THR A 462 -34.86 10.20 33.92
C THR A 462 -36.03 10.89 33.20
N GLY A 463 -36.59 10.22 32.18
CA GLY A 463 -37.76 10.71 31.42
C GLY A 463 -37.44 11.48 30.13
N GLU A 464 -36.17 11.69 29.77
CA GLU A 464 -35.79 12.41 28.55
C GLU A 464 -35.21 11.48 27.46
N TYR A 465 -35.31 11.91 26.20
CA TYR A 465 -34.70 11.23 25.06
C TYR A 465 -33.45 11.98 24.61
N LEU A 466 -32.32 11.29 24.50
CA LEU A 466 -31.08 11.86 23.98
C LEU A 466 -30.92 11.48 22.49
N PRO A 467 -30.80 12.45 21.57
CA PRO A 467 -30.55 12.17 20.16
C PRO A 467 -29.23 11.40 19.98
N LYS A 468 -29.19 10.52 18.97
CA LYS A 468 -28.00 9.76 18.63
C LYS A 468 -26.81 10.70 18.37
N GLY A 469 -25.68 10.45 19.03
CA GLY A 469 -24.47 11.29 18.96
C GLY A 469 -24.43 12.48 19.92
N SER A 470 -25.44 12.65 20.78
CA SER A 470 -25.40 13.62 21.88
C SER A 470 -25.02 12.93 23.20
N PHE A 471 -24.35 13.66 24.09
CA PHE A 471 -23.90 13.15 25.40
C PHE A 471 -24.21 14.16 26.50
N MET A 472 -24.55 13.66 27.68
CA MET A 472 -24.77 14.50 28.85
C MET A 472 -23.43 14.84 29.48
N ILE A 473 -23.23 16.12 29.83
CA ILE A 473 -22.03 16.59 30.49
C ILE A 473 -22.41 17.13 31.85
N TYR A 474 -21.86 16.54 32.89
CA TYR A 474 -22.11 16.92 34.28
C TYR A 474 -20.96 17.77 34.84
N GLY A 475 -21.30 18.71 35.72
CA GLY A 475 -20.33 19.61 36.33
C GLY A 475 -19.88 20.75 35.41
N LYS A 476 -18.75 21.39 35.78
CA LYS A 476 -18.24 22.58 35.10
C LYS A 476 -17.54 22.21 33.78
N LYS A 477 -17.88 22.93 32.71
CA LYS A 477 -17.16 22.91 31.43
C LYS A 477 -16.00 23.91 31.47
N ASN A 478 -14.83 23.50 30.99
CA ASN A 478 -13.70 24.39 30.76
C ASN A 478 -13.69 24.80 29.29
N PHE A 479 -13.47 26.08 28.99
CA PHE A 479 -13.54 26.60 27.61
C PHE A 479 -12.17 27.10 27.15
N ILE A 480 -11.82 26.74 25.93
CA ILE A 480 -10.73 27.31 25.15
C ILE A 480 -11.41 28.18 24.09
N ARG A 481 -11.23 29.49 24.23
CA ARG A 481 -11.94 30.48 23.41
C ARG A 481 -11.18 30.78 22.13
N ASN A 482 -11.92 31.05 21.05
CA ASN A 482 -11.38 31.54 19.78
C ASN A 482 -10.30 30.61 19.18
N VAL A 483 -10.55 29.31 19.18
CA VAL A 483 -9.66 28.32 18.58
C VAL A 483 -9.69 28.51 17.07
N LYS A 484 -8.58 28.96 16.50
CA LYS A 484 -8.44 29.19 15.06
C LYS A 484 -8.59 27.87 14.28
N LEU A 485 -9.29 27.93 13.16
CA LEU A 485 -9.41 26.82 12.23
C LEU A 485 -8.21 26.78 11.31
N ASP A 486 -7.12 26.20 11.82
CA ASP A 486 -5.96 25.83 11.03
C ASP A 486 -5.41 24.47 11.49
N LEU A 487 -4.83 23.73 10.54
CA LEU A 487 -4.15 22.47 10.81
C LEU A 487 -2.83 22.44 10.04
N ALA A 488 -1.79 21.88 10.65
CA ALA A 488 -0.57 21.53 9.94
C ALA A 488 -0.63 20.08 9.47
N ILE A 489 -0.14 19.83 8.26
CA ILE A 489 0.02 18.50 7.67
C ILE A 489 1.49 18.33 7.29
N GLY A 490 2.13 17.29 7.81
CA GLY A 490 3.55 16.99 7.55
C GLY A 490 3.80 15.50 7.38
N LEU A 491 5.07 15.15 7.16
CA LEU A 491 5.54 13.77 7.17
C LEU A 491 6.43 13.52 8.39
N GLU A 492 6.09 12.50 9.16
CA GLU A 492 7.03 11.94 10.13
C GLU A 492 7.79 10.80 9.46
N VAL A 493 9.11 10.89 9.47
CA VAL A 493 10.03 9.91 8.88
C VAL A 493 10.81 9.29 10.03
N SER A 494 10.44 8.06 10.38
CA SER A 494 11.19 7.18 11.28
C SER A 494 11.60 5.94 10.50
N ASP A 495 11.32 4.73 10.99
CA ASP A 495 11.47 3.49 10.22
C ASP A 495 10.47 3.39 9.06
N ASN A 496 9.37 4.16 9.14
CA ASN A 496 8.35 4.29 8.11
C ASN A 496 7.98 5.76 7.92
N ILE A 497 7.39 6.08 6.77
CA ILE A 497 6.88 7.43 6.49
C ILE A 497 5.37 7.44 6.79
N ARG A 498 4.92 8.41 7.59
CA ARG A 498 3.50 8.62 7.88
C ARG A 498 3.08 10.07 7.71
N VAL A 499 1.91 10.29 7.13
CA VAL A 499 1.27 11.61 7.09
C VAL A 499 0.70 11.90 8.48
N ILE A 500 1.13 13.00 9.07
CA ILE A 500 0.69 13.47 10.39
C ILE A 500 -0.06 14.79 10.26
N VAL A 501 -1.06 14.98 11.13
CA VAL A 501 -1.90 16.18 11.20
C VAL A 501 -2.02 16.63 12.64
N GLY A 502 -2.04 17.94 12.87
CA GLY A 502 -2.03 18.48 14.21
C GLY A 502 -2.06 20.01 14.23
N SER A 503 -1.83 20.57 15.41
CA SER A 503 -1.44 21.98 15.49
C SER A 503 -0.09 22.19 14.82
N GLU A 504 0.15 23.40 14.31
CA GLU A 504 1.46 23.74 13.75
C GLU A 504 2.64 23.39 14.66
N GLU A 505 2.55 23.74 15.93
CA GLU A 505 3.64 23.50 16.88
C GLU A 505 3.87 21.99 17.12
N SER A 506 2.80 21.19 17.21
CA SER A 506 2.93 19.72 17.35
C SER A 506 3.58 19.05 16.12
N ILE A 507 3.32 19.58 14.92
CA ILE A 507 3.86 19.03 13.67
C ILE A 507 5.28 19.50 13.43
N LYS A 508 5.61 20.74 13.81
CA LYS A 508 6.95 21.32 13.68
C LYS A 508 8.02 20.51 14.41
N GLU A 509 7.70 19.89 15.55
CA GLU A 509 8.63 19.03 16.29
C GLU A 509 8.84 17.66 15.64
N LYS A 510 7.88 17.19 14.84
CA LYS A 510 7.84 15.82 14.30
C LYS A 510 8.11 15.75 12.80
N SER A 511 8.11 16.90 12.12
CA SER A 511 8.23 16.99 10.67
C SER A 511 9.16 18.11 10.24
N ALA A 512 10.19 17.76 9.46
CA ALA A 512 11.11 18.72 8.85
C ALA A 512 10.46 19.56 7.74
N SER A 513 9.40 19.05 7.11
CA SER A 513 8.61 19.78 6.13
C SER A 513 7.12 19.55 6.31
N TYR A 514 6.38 20.65 6.41
CA TYR A 514 4.93 20.63 6.60
C TYR A 514 4.27 21.85 5.97
N ALA A 515 2.96 21.76 5.76
CA ALA A 515 2.13 22.83 5.27
C ALA A 515 0.98 23.11 6.24
N VAL A 516 0.66 24.38 6.45
CA VAL A 516 -0.49 24.79 7.25
C VAL A 516 -1.66 25.09 6.33
N ILE A 517 -2.81 24.50 6.64
CA ILE A 517 -4.06 24.65 5.91
C ILE A 517 -5.12 25.34 6.77
N ALA A 518 -6.09 25.94 6.11
CA ALA A 518 -7.28 26.54 6.69
C ALA A 518 -8.49 26.31 5.77
N PRO A 519 -9.72 26.63 6.22
CA PRO A 519 -10.90 26.58 5.37
C PRO A 519 -10.69 27.34 4.05
N GLY A 520 -11.11 26.73 2.95
CA GLY A 520 -10.91 27.26 1.60
C GLY A 520 -11.91 26.69 0.59
N GLU A 521 -11.61 26.83 -0.69
CA GLU A 521 -12.56 26.52 -1.78
C GLU A 521 -12.26 25.20 -2.49
N GLU A 522 -11.03 24.68 -2.39
CA GLU A 522 -10.57 23.52 -3.16
C GLU A 522 -10.29 22.31 -2.26
N PHE A 523 -10.74 21.12 -2.66
CA PHE A 523 -10.44 19.87 -1.95
C PHE A 523 -9.34 19.08 -2.67
N GLU A 524 -9.66 18.55 -3.85
CA GLU A 524 -8.78 17.68 -4.64
C GLU A 524 -7.47 18.36 -5.04
N ARG A 525 -7.55 19.59 -5.57
CA ARG A 525 -6.36 20.36 -5.95
C ARG A 525 -5.45 20.66 -4.76
N THR A 526 -6.04 20.91 -3.58
CA THR A 526 -5.28 21.12 -2.35
C THR A 526 -4.57 19.84 -1.92
N ALA A 527 -5.25 18.69 -1.98
CA ALA A 527 -4.62 17.40 -1.72
C ALA A 527 -3.46 17.10 -2.70
N ASP A 528 -3.66 17.35 -4.00
CA ASP A 528 -2.61 17.18 -5.02
C ASP A 528 -1.39 18.07 -4.75
N ARG A 529 -1.63 19.34 -4.41
CA ARG A 529 -0.56 20.30 -4.10
C ARG A 529 0.21 19.90 -2.85
N LEU A 530 -0.49 19.51 -1.78
CA LEU A 530 0.13 19.01 -0.55
C LEU A 530 0.96 17.75 -0.82
N GLY A 531 0.42 16.80 -1.60
CA GLY A 531 1.12 15.59 -1.99
C GLY A 531 2.42 15.89 -2.73
N ARG A 532 2.42 16.84 -3.67
CA ARG A 532 3.63 17.29 -4.37
C ARG A 532 4.63 18.00 -3.46
N ILE A 533 4.17 18.90 -2.59
CA ILE A 533 5.03 19.65 -1.65
C ILE A 533 5.78 18.68 -0.73
N LEU A 534 5.04 17.75 -0.11
CA LEU A 534 5.62 16.78 0.83
C LEU A 534 6.47 15.74 0.10
N SER A 535 6.08 15.29 -1.09
CA SER A 535 6.89 14.40 -1.92
C SER A 535 8.23 15.03 -2.30
N GLN A 536 8.23 16.28 -2.76
CA GLN A 536 9.45 16.98 -3.15
C GLN A 536 10.39 17.24 -1.97
N ALA A 537 9.84 17.61 -0.81
CA ALA A 537 10.65 17.93 0.36
C ALA A 537 11.44 16.72 0.89
N TYR A 538 10.96 15.50 0.65
CA TYR A 538 11.56 14.26 1.12
C TYR A 538 12.04 13.36 -0.04
N GLU A 539 12.12 13.89 -1.26
CA GLU A 539 12.52 13.18 -2.48
C GLU A 539 11.71 11.89 -2.76
N LEU A 540 10.45 11.82 -2.33
CA LEU A 540 9.64 10.61 -2.43
C LEU A 540 9.02 10.46 -3.83
N GLY A 541 9.18 9.31 -4.47
CA GLY A 541 8.57 9.00 -5.78
C GLY A 541 7.04 8.77 -5.79
N THR A 542 6.38 8.78 -4.63
CA THR A 542 5.02 8.25 -4.42
C THR A 542 3.95 9.33 -4.18
N ILE A 543 3.83 10.29 -5.09
CA ILE A 543 2.86 11.42 -4.98
C ILE A 543 1.41 10.94 -4.80
N ASN A 544 0.99 9.92 -5.56
CA ASN A 544 -0.40 9.45 -5.56
C ASN A 544 -0.80 8.81 -4.22
N GLN A 545 0.10 8.04 -3.60
CA GLN A 545 -0.16 7.40 -2.32
C GLN A 545 -0.26 8.43 -1.19
N LEU A 546 0.63 9.43 -1.19
CA LEU A 546 0.58 10.55 -0.25
C LEU A 546 -0.71 11.35 -0.40
N ARG A 547 -1.11 11.64 -1.64
CA ARG A 547 -2.38 12.31 -1.95
C ARG A 547 -3.57 11.56 -1.33
N ASP A 548 -3.65 10.24 -1.53
CA ASP A 548 -4.76 9.44 -1.02
C ASP A 548 -4.81 9.41 0.52
N GLU A 549 -3.66 9.45 1.20
CA GLU A 549 -3.60 9.60 2.65
C GLU A 549 -4.02 11.02 3.10
N ILE A 550 -3.59 12.06 2.40
CA ILE A 550 -3.96 13.46 2.68
C ILE A 550 -5.48 13.64 2.52
N ILE A 551 -6.11 13.06 1.50
CA ILE A 551 -7.57 13.12 1.28
C ILE A 551 -8.34 12.58 2.50
N LYS A 552 -7.86 11.50 3.13
CA LYS A 552 -8.51 10.93 4.33
C LYS A 552 -8.43 11.85 5.54
N ILE A 553 -7.41 12.71 5.57
CA ILE A 553 -7.10 13.59 6.70
C ILE A 553 -7.76 14.95 6.54
N LEU A 554 -7.95 15.48 5.32
CA LEU A 554 -8.53 16.80 5.12
C LEU A 554 -9.93 16.94 5.78
N PRO A 555 -10.21 18.04 6.53
CA PRO A 555 -11.52 18.28 7.12
C PRO A 555 -12.62 18.62 6.08
N GLY A 556 -12.22 19.14 4.93
CA GLY A 556 -13.08 19.59 3.84
C GLY A 556 -12.31 20.49 2.87
N ASN A 557 -13.01 21.29 2.07
CA ASN A 557 -12.39 22.27 1.19
C ASN A 557 -11.41 23.16 1.97
N SER A 558 -10.20 23.27 1.46
CA SER A 558 -9.07 23.81 2.20
C SER A 558 -8.19 24.67 1.30
N LYS A 559 -7.49 25.63 1.89
CA LYS A 559 -6.43 26.40 1.23
C LYS A 559 -5.13 26.25 2.02
N ILE A 560 -4.00 26.29 1.31
CA ILE A 560 -2.67 26.27 1.92
C ILE A 560 -2.33 27.71 2.33
N LEU A 561 -2.10 27.94 3.62
CA LEU A 561 -1.69 29.23 4.16
C LEU A 561 -0.18 29.44 4.05
N LYS A 562 0.59 28.42 4.41
CA LYS A 562 2.07 28.46 4.36
C LYS A 562 2.65 27.07 4.19
N VAL A 563 3.89 27.04 3.67
CA VAL A 563 4.70 25.84 3.48
C VAL A 563 6.05 26.08 4.14
N ILE A 564 6.49 25.14 4.95
CA ILE A 564 7.75 25.22 5.71
C ILE A 564 8.60 24.02 5.30
N ASN A 565 9.82 24.28 4.83
CA ASN A 565 10.77 23.28 4.35
C ASN A 565 12.13 23.50 5.02
N ASN A 566 12.43 22.74 6.07
CA ASN A 566 13.69 22.87 6.80
C ASN A 566 14.82 21.97 6.25
N ASN A 567 14.56 21.16 5.22
CA ASN A 567 15.55 20.25 4.62
C ASN A 567 16.67 20.94 3.82
N LYS A 568 16.62 22.27 3.60
CA LYS A 568 17.69 23.01 2.91
C LYS A 568 18.97 23.24 3.74
N GLY A 569 19.03 22.78 5.00
CA GLY A 569 20.16 23.05 5.90
C GLY A 569 21.02 21.86 6.31
N ARG A 570 20.79 20.63 5.79
CA ARG A 570 21.52 19.42 6.25
C ARG A 570 22.55 18.84 5.27
N ASN A 571 22.68 19.37 4.05
CA ASN A 571 23.63 18.87 3.03
C ASN A 571 24.95 19.68 2.92
N GLU A 572 25.33 20.48 3.93
CA GLU A 572 26.65 21.16 3.95
C GLU A 572 27.63 20.64 5.01
N LYS A 573 27.29 19.55 5.72
CA LYS A 573 28.27 18.85 6.58
C LYS A 573 28.03 17.34 6.56
N GLN A 574 28.52 16.68 5.52
CA GLN A 574 29.11 15.34 5.59
C GLN A 574 30.04 15.10 4.42
#